data_AF-A0A351MNH8-F1
#
_entry.id   AF-A0A351MNH8-F1
#
_cell.length_a   1.000
_cell.length_b   1.000
_cell.length_c   1.000
_cell.angle_alpha   90.00
_cell.angle_beta   90.00
_cell.angle_gamma   90.00
#
_symmetry.space_group_name_H-M   'P 1'
#
loop_
_entity.id
_entity.type
_entity.pdbx_description
1 polymer ?
#
loop_
_entity_poly.entity_id
_entity_poly.type
_entity_poly.pdbx_seq_one_letter_code
_entity_poly.pdbx_strand_id
1 'polypeptide(L)'
;GPRITAGPNGARGVWLPPGSELLLPTVLAQLTTRDVTAPAGTALRATHRRIDDHDVWLVLNDSDQPFAGAVQVAASGPGELCNPVDGSITPITTNSPRVELAPYHAVILRYAAAAERPRQHPPAGPLALGTTVDLALRGAPEPGAGEHVRAAAAQATTSPDGRPAWRFAAEVTESQVDTFNFAQLFLQAATDLSATGGLRLEIGVPAGQTPPAILHAIVHTADGGQYLTSLGRATNDAGWRVSLLPWSRFARAGWATAGADQLDLRQVTQINVGWGGYLGTAGEQIEYTIAAPQVFQLAP
;
A
#
# COMPACT_ATOMS: atom_id res chain seq x y z
N GLY A 1 1.00 -3.73 12.28
CA GLY A 1 1.77 -3.38 11.09
C GLY A 1 2.57 -4.57 10.62
N PRO A 2 3.15 -4.53 9.42
CA PRO A 2 3.97 -5.60 8.87
C PRO A 2 5.00 -6.15 9.85
N ARG A 3 5.11 -7.48 9.93
CA ARG A 3 5.97 -8.16 10.92
C ARG A 3 6.57 -9.43 10.35
N ILE A 4 7.81 -9.68 10.74
CA ILE A 4 8.49 -10.96 10.53
C ILE A 4 8.37 -11.81 11.80
N THR A 5 7.95 -13.06 11.64
CA THR A 5 7.96 -14.07 12.69
C THR A 5 8.97 -15.15 12.35
N ALA A 6 9.65 -15.68 13.38
CA ALA A 6 10.52 -16.83 13.24
C ALA A 6 9.71 -18.12 13.44
N GLY A 7 9.95 -19.10 12.58
CA GLY A 7 9.45 -20.46 12.72
C GLY A 7 10.58 -21.47 13.00
N PRO A 8 10.22 -22.75 13.19
CA PRO A 8 11.19 -23.84 13.33
C PRO A 8 12.19 -23.88 12.16
N ASN A 9 13.37 -24.44 12.39
CA ASN A 9 14.40 -24.68 11.36
C ASN A 9 14.81 -23.43 10.57
N GLY A 10 14.76 -22.24 11.17
CA GLY A 10 15.14 -20.99 10.52
C GLY A 10 14.10 -20.43 9.54
N ALA A 11 12.89 -21.01 9.49
CA ALA A 11 11.80 -20.46 8.70
C ALA A 11 11.44 -19.04 9.13
N ARG A 12 10.92 -18.25 8.18
CA ARG A 12 10.42 -16.89 8.41
C ARG A 12 9.04 -16.76 7.78
N GLY A 13 8.09 -16.25 8.55
CA GLY A 13 6.78 -15.83 8.07
C GLY A 13 6.73 -14.31 8.03
N VAL A 14 6.17 -13.73 6.97
CA VAL A 14 5.84 -12.31 6.95
C VAL A 14 4.34 -12.15 7.01
N TRP A 15 3.89 -11.42 8.03
CA TRP A 15 2.50 -11.02 8.15
C TRP A 15 2.36 -9.59 7.62
N LEU A 16 1.44 -9.41 6.67
CA LEU A 16 1.02 -8.12 6.16
C LEU A 16 -0.41 -7.85 6.65
N PRO A 17 -0.68 -6.72 7.34
CA PRO A 17 -2.04 -6.35 7.67
C PRO A 17 -2.87 -6.10 6.39
N PRO A 18 -4.20 -6.30 6.44
CA PRO A 18 -5.08 -5.94 5.33
C PRO A 18 -4.81 -4.52 4.84
N GLY A 19 -4.77 -4.36 3.52
CA GLY A 19 -4.54 -3.07 2.87
C GLY A 19 -3.08 -2.71 2.63
N SER A 20 -2.13 -3.57 3.03
CA SER A 20 -0.70 -3.40 2.79
C SER A 20 -0.15 -4.31 1.69
N GLU A 21 -1.01 -4.96 0.91
CA GLU A 21 -0.64 -5.93 -0.14
C GLU A 21 0.23 -5.29 -1.22
N LEU A 22 -0.02 -4.01 -1.52
CA LEU A 22 0.78 -3.22 -2.46
C LEU A 22 2.22 -2.96 -1.98
N LEU A 23 2.54 -3.24 -0.71
CA LEU A 23 3.90 -3.17 -0.16
C LEU A 23 4.69 -4.49 -0.34
N LEU A 24 4.06 -5.54 -0.86
CA LEU A 24 4.71 -6.85 -1.06
C LEU A 24 6.02 -6.75 -1.87
N PRO A 25 6.13 -5.97 -2.96
CA PRO A 25 7.40 -5.82 -3.67
C PRO A 25 8.53 -5.24 -2.79
N THR A 26 8.23 -4.27 -1.93
CA THR A 26 9.19 -3.70 -0.98
C THR A 26 9.58 -4.72 0.09
N VAL A 27 8.62 -5.47 0.60
CA VAL A 27 8.85 -6.55 1.57
C VAL A 27 9.77 -7.62 0.98
N LEU A 28 9.49 -8.09 -0.24
CA LEU A 28 10.29 -9.12 -0.91
C LEU A 28 11.72 -8.65 -1.19
N ALA A 29 11.92 -7.36 -1.51
CA ALA A 29 13.25 -6.78 -1.71
C ALA A 29 14.13 -6.85 -0.44
N GLN A 30 13.54 -6.93 0.75
CA GLN A 30 14.26 -7.13 2.02
C GLN A 30 14.48 -8.62 2.39
N LEU A 31 13.96 -9.55 1.58
CA LEU A 31 14.02 -10.99 1.86
C LEU A 31 14.85 -11.74 0.82
N THR A 32 14.94 -11.22 -0.39
CA THR A 32 15.66 -11.85 -1.48
C THR A 32 16.06 -10.82 -2.54
N THR A 33 17.09 -11.15 -3.30
CA THR A 33 17.47 -10.37 -4.49
C THR A 33 16.47 -10.61 -5.62
N ARG A 34 16.21 -9.57 -6.41
CA ARG A 34 15.30 -9.66 -7.56
C ARG A 34 15.88 -10.57 -8.62
N ASP A 35 15.02 -11.40 -9.20
CA ASP A 35 15.36 -12.24 -10.34
C ASP A 35 15.46 -11.43 -11.64
N VAL A 36 14.57 -10.44 -11.78
CA VAL A 36 14.57 -9.49 -12.88
C VAL A 36 14.34 -8.09 -12.33
N THR A 37 15.15 -7.12 -12.78
CA THR A 37 15.01 -5.71 -12.46
C THR A 37 14.88 -4.89 -13.73
N ALA A 38 13.83 -4.10 -13.79
CA ALA A 38 13.55 -3.13 -14.85
C ALA A 38 13.35 -1.75 -14.23
N PRO A 39 13.43 -0.66 -15.03
CA PRO A 39 13.09 0.67 -14.56
C PRO A 39 11.69 0.71 -13.92
N ALA A 40 11.55 1.49 -12.86
CA ALA A 40 10.28 1.63 -12.15
C ALA A 40 9.19 2.19 -13.08
N GLY A 41 7.94 1.74 -12.90
CA GLY A 41 6.80 2.17 -13.71
C GLY A 41 6.71 1.56 -15.10
N THR A 42 7.64 0.68 -15.49
CA THR A 42 7.55 -0.02 -16.78
C THR A 42 6.49 -1.11 -16.76
N ALA A 43 5.85 -1.33 -17.90
CA ALA A 43 4.90 -2.42 -18.12
C ALA A 43 5.60 -3.76 -18.46
N LEU A 44 6.87 -3.93 -18.06
CA LEU A 44 7.58 -5.16 -18.36
C LEU A 44 7.10 -6.31 -17.46
N ARG A 45 6.86 -7.46 -18.08
CA ARG A 45 6.61 -8.74 -17.41
C ARG A 45 7.79 -9.66 -17.68
N ALA A 46 8.13 -10.50 -16.70
CA ALA A 46 9.18 -11.48 -16.90
C ALA A 46 8.87 -12.81 -16.23
N THR A 47 9.38 -13.89 -16.82
CA THR A 47 9.40 -15.23 -16.22
C THR A 47 10.76 -15.87 -16.46
N HIS A 48 11.15 -16.77 -15.58
CA HIS A 48 12.42 -17.47 -15.59
C HIS A 48 12.18 -18.99 -15.56
N ARG A 49 12.86 -19.72 -16.44
CA ARG A 49 12.82 -21.18 -16.52
C ARG A 49 14.20 -21.75 -16.82
N ARG A 50 14.44 -22.98 -16.36
CA ARG A 50 15.58 -23.81 -16.80
C ARG A 50 15.12 -24.68 -17.98
N ILE A 51 15.78 -24.59 -19.12
CA ILE A 51 15.47 -25.33 -20.36
C ILE A 51 16.78 -25.76 -21.02
N ASP A 52 16.93 -27.04 -21.36
CA ASP A 52 18.09 -27.59 -22.09
C ASP A 52 19.44 -27.10 -21.55
N ASP A 53 19.64 -27.20 -20.23
CA ASP A 53 20.83 -26.73 -19.51
C ASP A 53 21.12 -25.22 -19.61
N HIS A 54 20.11 -24.41 -19.91
CA HIS A 54 20.18 -22.96 -19.88
C HIS A 54 19.13 -22.38 -18.94
N ASP A 55 19.48 -21.24 -18.33
CA ASP A 55 18.51 -20.37 -17.68
C ASP A 55 17.99 -19.37 -18.71
N VAL A 56 16.67 -19.32 -18.82
CA VAL A 56 15.94 -18.61 -19.87
C VAL A 56 14.96 -17.65 -19.21
N TRP A 57 15.16 -16.35 -19.45
CA TRP A 57 14.22 -15.31 -19.09
C TRP A 57 13.45 -14.87 -20.32
N LEU A 58 12.13 -14.90 -20.25
CA LEU A 58 11.27 -14.23 -21.22
C LEU A 58 10.91 -12.86 -20.64
N VAL A 59 11.20 -11.78 -21.37
CA VAL A 59 10.87 -10.41 -21.00
C VAL A 59 9.89 -9.86 -22.03
N LEU A 60 8.68 -9.50 -21.60
CA LEU A 60 7.57 -9.03 -22.43
C LEU A 60 7.25 -7.58 -22.09
N ASN A 61 7.03 -6.76 -23.11
CA ASN A 61 6.40 -5.45 -22.96
C ASN A 61 4.88 -5.57 -22.97
N ASP A 62 4.23 -5.48 -21.82
CA ASP A 62 2.78 -5.61 -21.64
C ASP A 62 2.08 -4.24 -21.76
N SER A 63 2.42 -3.47 -22.79
CA SER A 63 1.82 -2.16 -23.07
C SER A 63 1.68 -1.88 -24.56
N ASP A 64 0.89 -0.85 -24.88
CA ASP A 64 0.69 -0.30 -26.21
C ASP A 64 1.80 0.68 -26.64
N GLN A 65 2.75 0.98 -25.75
CA GLN A 65 3.89 1.87 -26.01
C GLN A 65 5.18 1.07 -26.20
N PRO A 66 6.12 1.52 -27.05
CA PRO A 66 7.43 0.90 -27.16
C PRO A 66 8.27 1.11 -25.88
N PHE A 67 9.14 0.15 -25.58
CA PHE A 67 10.12 0.25 -24.51
C PHE A 67 11.54 0.14 -25.06
N ALA A 68 12.44 1.00 -24.56
CA ALA A 68 13.87 0.89 -24.81
C ALA A 68 14.65 1.19 -23.54
N GLY A 69 15.38 0.20 -23.01
CA GLY A 69 16.08 0.37 -21.74
C GLY A 69 16.82 -0.87 -21.28
N ALA A 70 17.58 -0.74 -20.20
CA ALA A 70 18.28 -1.86 -19.59
C ALA A 70 17.32 -2.76 -18.81
N VAL A 71 17.47 -4.07 -18.96
CA VAL A 71 16.78 -5.08 -18.15
C VAL A 71 17.84 -5.97 -17.51
N GLN A 72 17.92 -5.93 -16.18
CA GLN A 72 18.85 -6.76 -15.44
C GLN A 72 18.19 -8.09 -15.05
N VAL A 73 18.87 -9.19 -15.32
CA VAL A 73 18.47 -10.53 -14.87
C VAL A 73 19.50 -11.10 -13.91
N ALA A 74 19.07 -12.00 -13.03
CA ALA A 74 19.93 -12.73 -12.11
C ALA A 74 20.69 -13.85 -12.84
N ALA A 75 21.47 -13.49 -13.85
CA ALA A 75 22.34 -14.39 -14.59
C ALA A 75 23.82 -14.12 -14.30
N SER A 76 24.65 -15.11 -14.60
CA SER A 76 26.11 -15.03 -14.50
C SER A 76 26.77 -15.35 -15.84
N GLY A 77 27.86 -14.66 -16.15
CA GLY A 77 28.63 -14.88 -17.38
C GLY A 77 27.99 -14.31 -18.66
N PRO A 78 28.53 -14.67 -19.83
CA PRO A 78 27.96 -14.29 -21.12
C PRO A 78 26.63 -14.99 -21.36
N GLY A 79 25.80 -14.38 -22.21
CA GLY A 79 24.51 -14.91 -22.61
C GLY A 79 24.15 -14.52 -24.03
N GLU A 80 22.89 -14.68 -24.35
CA GLU A 80 22.33 -14.43 -25.66
C GLU A 80 21.01 -13.67 -25.55
N LEU A 81 20.83 -12.70 -26.43
CA LEU A 81 19.59 -11.99 -26.68
C LEU A 81 18.94 -12.60 -27.92
N CYS A 82 17.84 -13.33 -27.73
CA CYS A 82 17.14 -14.02 -28.80
C CYS A 82 15.82 -13.30 -29.11
N ASN A 83 15.63 -12.90 -30.36
CA ASN A 83 14.38 -12.33 -30.83
C ASN A 83 13.44 -13.46 -31.30
N PRO A 84 12.30 -13.69 -30.61
CA PRO A 84 11.38 -14.76 -30.99
C PRO A 84 10.63 -14.49 -32.31
N VAL A 85 10.65 -13.25 -32.83
CA VAL A 85 9.93 -12.86 -34.04
C VAL A 85 10.65 -13.34 -35.31
N ASP A 86 11.96 -13.13 -35.38
CA ASP A 86 12.79 -13.45 -36.55
C ASP A 86 13.81 -14.58 -36.29
N GLY A 87 13.91 -15.06 -35.05
CA GLY A 87 14.85 -16.09 -34.65
C GLY A 87 16.30 -15.62 -34.53
N SER A 88 16.56 -14.31 -34.63
CA SER A 88 17.92 -13.77 -34.49
C SER A 88 18.46 -13.94 -33.08
N ILE A 89 19.75 -14.25 -32.99
CA ILE A 89 20.47 -14.47 -31.72
C ILE A 89 21.67 -13.53 -31.71
N THR A 90 21.74 -12.68 -30.69
CA THR A 90 22.84 -11.73 -30.48
C THR A 90 23.60 -12.08 -29.21
N PRO A 91 24.91 -12.38 -29.26
CA PRO A 91 25.70 -12.60 -28.05
C PRO A 91 25.76 -11.35 -27.18
N ILE A 92 25.65 -11.53 -25.86
CA ILE A 92 25.75 -10.45 -24.86
C ILE A 92 26.73 -10.83 -23.75
N THR A 93 27.48 -9.86 -23.24
CA THR A 93 28.51 -10.07 -22.20
C THR A 93 28.10 -9.51 -20.84
N THR A 94 26.84 -9.12 -20.69
CA THR A 94 26.27 -8.47 -19.50
C THR A 94 25.00 -9.19 -19.07
N ASN A 95 24.70 -9.12 -17.78
CA ASN A 95 23.41 -9.53 -17.22
C ASN A 95 22.38 -8.39 -17.18
N SER A 96 22.73 -7.21 -17.72
CA SER A 96 21.85 -6.05 -17.88
C SER A 96 21.89 -5.51 -19.32
N PRO A 97 21.47 -6.32 -20.32
CA PRO A 97 21.41 -5.86 -21.70
C PRO A 97 20.38 -4.73 -21.87
N ARG A 98 20.66 -3.83 -22.82
CA ARG A 98 19.64 -2.91 -23.34
C ARG A 98 18.75 -3.68 -24.31
N VAL A 99 17.44 -3.63 -24.09
CA VAL A 99 16.45 -4.26 -24.95
C VAL A 99 15.58 -3.18 -25.59
N GLU A 100 15.15 -3.44 -26.81
CA GLU A 100 14.19 -2.62 -27.54
C GLU A 100 12.99 -3.51 -27.87
N LEU A 101 11.83 -3.15 -27.33
CA LEU A 101 10.60 -3.92 -27.44
C LEU A 101 9.51 -3.03 -28.02
N ALA A 102 8.94 -3.45 -29.15
CA ALA A 102 7.70 -2.87 -29.66
C ALA A 102 6.53 -3.15 -28.68
N PRO A 103 5.37 -2.49 -28.86
CA PRO A 103 4.16 -2.83 -28.12
C PRO A 103 3.86 -4.33 -28.17
N TYR A 104 3.57 -4.94 -27.02
CA TYR A 104 3.24 -6.37 -26.88
C TYR A 104 4.29 -7.36 -27.40
N HIS A 105 5.53 -6.92 -27.62
CA HIS A 105 6.64 -7.78 -28.05
C HIS A 105 7.47 -8.26 -26.87
N ALA A 106 8.14 -9.39 -27.07
CA ALA A 106 9.02 -9.99 -26.09
C ALA A 106 10.41 -10.26 -26.66
N VAL A 107 11.37 -10.42 -25.75
CA VAL A 107 12.70 -10.95 -26.04
C VAL A 107 13.02 -12.07 -25.07
N ILE A 108 13.90 -12.98 -25.50
CA ILE A 108 14.41 -14.05 -24.67
C ILE A 108 15.85 -13.74 -24.32
N LEU A 109 16.18 -13.83 -23.04
CA LEU A 109 17.54 -13.76 -22.53
C LEU A 109 17.95 -15.15 -22.08
N ARG A 110 18.99 -15.71 -22.69
CA ARG A 110 19.47 -17.07 -22.42
C ARG A 110 20.89 -17.04 -21.87
N TYR A 111 21.11 -17.72 -20.75
CA TYR A 111 22.42 -17.84 -20.11
C TYR A 111 22.70 -19.28 -19.70
N ALA A 112 23.97 -19.63 -19.52
CA ALA A 112 24.36 -20.96 -19.07
C ALA A 112 23.88 -21.27 -17.64
N ALA A 113 23.82 -20.25 -16.75
CA ALA A 113 23.36 -20.41 -15.38
C ALA A 113 22.81 -19.10 -14.79
N ALA A 114 21.75 -19.23 -13.99
CA ALA A 114 21.33 -18.19 -13.07
C ALA A 114 22.39 -17.95 -11.98
N ALA A 115 22.57 -16.69 -11.60
CA ALA A 115 23.35 -16.32 -10.44
C ALA A 115 22.64 -16.77 -9.15
N GLU A 116 23.42 -17.15 -8.14
CA GLU A 116 22.88 -17.48 -6.84
C GLU A 116 22.17 -16.27 -6.22
N ARG A 117 20.97 -16.48 -5.69
CA ARG A 117 20.17 -15.46 -5.03
C ARG A 117 20.04 -15.80 -3.55
N PRO A 118 20.98 -15.34 -2.69
CA PRO A 118 20.95 -15.69 -1.28
C PRO A 118 19.68 -15.15 -0.64
N ARG A 119 19.04 -16.00 0.18
CA ARG A 119 17.95 -15.57 1.05
C ARG A 119 18.50 -14.63 2.11
N GLN A 120 17.84 -13.51 2.30
CA GLN A 120 18.14 -12.63 3.41
C GLN A 120 17.43 -13.15 4.67
N HIS A 121 18.08 -13.00 5.82
CA HIS A 121 17.56 -13.45 7.11
C HIS A 121 17.37 -12.27 8.06
N PRO A 122 16.45 -11.34 7.76
CA PRO A 122 16.17 -10.24 8.68
C PRO A 122 15.70 -10.77 10.05
N PRO A 123 15.96 -10.00 11.12
CA PRO A 123 15.52 -10.36 12.47
C PRO A 123 13.99 -10.43 12.56
N ALA A 124 13.50 -11.29 13.45
CA ALA A 124 12.08 -11.31 13.78
C ALA A 124 11.69 -10.01 14.49
N GLY A 125 10.47 -9.53 14.23
CA GLY A 125 9.98 -8.27 14.78
C GLY A 125 9.25 -7.41 13.75
N PRO A 126 8.95 -6.14 14.10
CA PRO A 126 8.39 -5.18 13.17
C PRO A 126 9.25 -5.06 11.91
N LEU A 127 8.60 -5.09 10.75
CA LEU A 127 9.30 -4.92 9.48
C LEU A 127 9.49 -3.42 9.21
N ALA A 128 10.74 -2.99 9.13
CA ALA A 128 11.09 -1.61 8.80
C ALA A 128 10.93 -1.38 7.30
N LEU A 129 9.73 -0.97 6.87
CA LEU A 129 9.46 -0.64 5.47
C LEU A 129 9.91 0.77 5.08
N GLY A 130 10.40 1.55 6.03
CA GLY A 130 10.70 2.95 5.81
C GLY A 130 10.74 3.79 7.09
N THR A 131 10.88 5.09 6.90
CA THR A 131 10.76 6.10 7.96
C THR A 131 9.34 6.63 8.03
N THR A 132 8.94 7.13 9.20
CA THR A 132 7.62 7.74 9.42
C THR A 132 7.78 9.17 9.90
N VAL A 133 6.90 10.05 9.44
CA VAL A 133 6.84 11.46 9.84
C VAL A 133 5.43 11.79 10.30
N ASP A 134 5.31 12.50 11.42
CA ASP A 134 4.02 12.96 11.94
C ASP A 134 3.38 13.97 11.00
N LEU A 135 2.08 13.81 10.77
CA LEU A 135 1.31 14.83 10.05
C LEU A 135 0.91 15.95 11.00
N ALA A 136 1.27 17.18 10.64
CA ALA A 136 0.90 18.37 11.40
C ALA A 136 -0.60 18.67 11.23
N LEU A 137 -1.37 18.46 12.29
CA LEU A 137 -2.80 18.76 12.33
C LEU A 137 -3.05 20.20 12.80
N ARG A 138 -4.08 20.85 12.27
CA ARG A 138 -4.53 22.19 12.68
C ARG A 138 -5.04 22.22 14.13
N GLY A 139 -5.50 21.09 14.65
CA GLY A 139 -6.07 20.97 15.98
C GLY A 139 -6.46 19.53 16.30
N ALA A 140 -7.27 19.36 17.34
CA ALA A 140 -7.86 18.06 17.65
C ALA A 140 -8.81 17.63 16.51
N PRO A 141 -8.82 16.35 16.12
CA PRO A 141 -9.78 15.81 15.17
C PRO A 141 -11.24 16.01 15.61
N GLU A 142 -12.11 16.33 14.66
CA GLU A 142 -13.54 16.57 14.89
C GLU A 142 -14.38 15.38 14.40
N PRO A 143 -15.55 15.09 15.01
CA PRO A 143 -16.44 14.04 14.50
C PRO A 143 -17.25 14.54 13.30
N GLY A 144 -17.05 13.95 12.13
CA GLY A 144 -17.97 14.03 11.00
C GLY A 144 -18.98 12.88 11.07
N ALA A 145 -20.27 13.17 10.95
CA ALA A 145 -21.33 12.16 11.06
C ALA A 145 -22.46 12.40 10.06
N GLY A 146 -23.11 11.31 9.65
CA GLY A 146 -24.34 11.38 8.85
C GLY A 146 -25.53 11.84 9.68
N GLU A 147 -26.63 12.19 9.01
CA GLU A 147 -27.87 12.70 9.64
C GLU A 147 -28.40 11.77 10.74
N HIS A 148 -28.31 10.46 10.52
CA HIS A 148 -28.82 9.43 11.44
C HIS A 148 -27.77 8.86 12.39
N VAL A 149 -26.75 9.67 12.74
CA VAL A 149 -25.68 9.28 13.67
C VAL A 149 -25.41 10.40 14.67
N ARG A 150 -25.47 10.09 15.97
CA ARG A 150 -24.96 10.97 17.03
C ARG A 150 -23.51 10.60 17.31
N ALA A 151 -22.59 11.51 17.05
CA ALA A 151 -21.17 11.28 17.24
C ALA A 151 -20.55 12.22 18.27
N ALA A 152 -19.57 11.70 19.01
CA ALA A 152 -18.74 12.47 19.93
C ALA A 152 -17.27 12.10 19.74
N ALA A 153 -16.40 13.09 19.94
CA ALA A 153 -14.96 12.90 20.01
C ALA A 153 -14.48 13.25 21.42
N ALA A 154 -13.56 12.46 21.96
CA ALA A 154 -12.89 12.75 23.21
C ALA A 154 -11.39 12.46 23.08
N GLN A 155 -10.55 13.27 23.72
CA GLN A 155 -9.14 12.93 23.84
C GLN A 155 -9.00 11.61 24.61
N ALA A 156 -8.34 10.63 24.00
CA ALA A 156 -7.94 9.39 24.67
C ALA A 156 -6.54 9.58 25.28
N THR A 157 -6.02 8.56 25.96
CA THR A 157 -4.67 8.59 26.55
C THR A 157 -3.60 8.68 25.46
N THR A 158 -3.04 7.55 25.06
CA THR A 158 -2.00 7.44 24.04
C THR A 158 -2.19 6.14 23.29
N SER A 159 -1.77 6.12 22.03
CA SER A 159 -1.62 4.88 21.28
C SER A 159 -0.55 3.98 21.93
N PRO A 160 -0.48 2.68 21.54
CA PRO A 160 0.59 1.80 21.95
C PRO A 160 2.00 2.33 21.62
N ASP A 161 2.14 3.16 20.59
CA ASP A 161 3.39 3.83 20.22
C ASP A 161 3.60 5.21 20.87
N GLY A 162 2.74 5.59 21.84
CA GLY A 162 2.90 6.78 22.67
C GLY A 162 2.42 8.09 22.03
N ARG A 163 1.83 8.05 20.84
CA ARG A 163 1.28 9.24 20.17
C ARG A 163 -0.05 9.68 20.80
N PRO A 164 -0.41 10.97 20.70
CA PRO A 164 -1.75 11.44 21.02
C PRO A 164 -2.81 10.64 20.28
N ALA A 165 -3.92 10.34 20.94
CA ALA A 165 -5.01 9.58 20.35
C ALA A 165 -6.37 10.18 20.74
N TRP A 166 -7.37 9.98 19.89
CA TRP A 166 -8.73 10.47 20.09
C TRP A 166 -9.72 9.34 19.87
N ARG A 167 -10.65 9.19 20.82
CA ARG A 167 -11.77 8.24 20.76
C ARG A 167 -12.94 8.92 20.05
N PHE A 168 -13.52 8.19 19.12
CA PHE A 168 -14.75 8.52 18.41
C PHE A 168 -15.80 7.50 18.81
N ALA A 169 -16.92 7.98 19.35
CA ALA A 169 -18.07 7.18 19.71
C ALA A 169 -19.27 7.65 18.89
N ALA A 170 -20.02 6.71 18.34
CA ALA A 170 -21.16 6.97 17.48
C ALA A 170 -22.34 6.07 17.84
N GLU A 171 -23.53 6.66 17.95
CA GLU A 171 -24.81 5.97 18.09
C GLU A 171 -25.62 6.11 16.80
N VAL A 172 -25.98 4.98 16.20
CA VAL A 172 -26.93 4.95 15.06
C VAL A 172 -28.32 5.29 15.58
N THR A 173 -28.97 6.30 15.03
CA THR A 173 -30.30 6.75 15.50
C THR A 173 -31.46 6.22 14.66
N GLU A 174 -31.18 5.69 13.47
CA GLU A 174 -32.18 5.13 12.57
C GLU A 174 -31.66 3.86 11.87
N SER A 175 -32.51 2.86 11.76
CA SER A 175 -32.15 1.56 11.18
C SER A 175 -32.21 1.57 9.65
N GLN A 176 -31.34 0.78 9.02
CA GLN A 176 -31.40 0.44 7.58
C GLN A 176 -31.28 1.65 6.63
N VAL A 177 -30.64 2.72 7.09
CA VAL A 177 -30.25 3.88 6.27
C VAL A 177 -28.73 3.97 6.21
N ASP A 178 -28.21 4.63 5.18
CA ASP A 178 -26.76 4.86 5.07
C ASP A 178 -26.29 5.76 6.21
N THR A 179 -25.40 5.22 7.04
CA THR A 179 -24.82 5.91 8.18
C THR A 179 -23.30 5.97 8.05
N PHE A 180 -22.71 7.03 8.59
CA PHE A 180 -21.27 7.17 8.67
C PHE A 180 -20.84 7.93 9.92
N ASN A 181 -19.63 7.63 10.37
CA ASN A 181 -18.87 8.47 11.28
C ASN A 181 -17.38 8.43 10.92
N PHE A 182 -16.80 9.61 10.70
CA PHE A 182 -15.39 9.81 10.39
C PHE A 182 -14.75 10.81 11.34
N ALA A 183 -13.59 10.47 11.88
CA ALA A 183 -12.66 11.43 12.44
C ALA A 183 -12.17 12.35 11.33
N GLN A 184 -12.39 13.66 11.46
CA GLN A 184 -11.95 14.67 10.51
C GLN A 184 -10.62 15.27 10.98
N LEU A 185 -9.54 14.94 10.28
CA LEU A 185 -8.19 15.38 10.58
C LEU A 185 -7.76 16.46 9.58
N PHE A 186 -7.90 17.73 9.97
CA PHE A 186 -7.51 18.87 9.15
C PHE A 186 -6.00 19.12 9.26
N LEU A 187 -5.33 19.21 8.11
CA LEU A 187 -3.90 19.52 8.07
C LEU A 187 -3.67 21.01 8.36
N GLN A 188 -2.56 21.34 9.02
CA GLN A 188 -2.23 22.72 9.41
C GLN A 188 -2.15 23.65 8.18
N ALA A 189 -1.55 23.16 7.09
CA ALA A 189 -1.56 23.78 5.77
C ALA A 189 -1.68 22.68 4.69
N ALA A 190 -1.99 23.08 3.46
CA ALA A 190 -1.86 22.16 2.32
C ALA A 190 -0.43 21.61 2.31
N THR A 191 -0.31 20.30 2.49
CA THR A 191 1.00 19.64 2.64
C THR A 191 1.32 18.92 1.34
N ASP A 192 2.49 19.20 0.77
CA ASP A 192 2.99 18.39 -0.33
C ASP A 192 3.47 17.04 0.21
N LEU A 193 2.70 15.99 -0.08
CA LEU A 193 2.98 14.61 0.33
C LEU A 193 3.59 13.78 -0.82
N SER A 194 3.95 14.41 -1.94
CA SER A 194 4.43 13.72 -3.15
C SER A 194 5.72 12.93 -2.94
N ALA A 195 6.56 13.35 -1.98
CA ALA A 195 7.78 12.66 -1.58
C ALA A 195 7.56 11.51 -0.57
N THR A 196 6.31 11.11 -0.31
CA THR A 196 5.97 10.05 0.67
C THR A 196 5.35 8.84 -0.03
N GLY A 197 5.47 7.66 0.60
CA GLY A 197 4.93 6.41 0.07
C GLY A 197 3.47 6.15 0.44
N GLY A 198 2.95 6.72 1.53
CA GLY A 198 1.57 6.53 1.95
C GLY A 198 1.26 6.98 3.37
N LEU A 199 0.05 6.67 3.84
CA LEU A 199 -0.42 6.91 5.20
C LEU A 199 -0.10 5.74 6.14
N ARG A 200 0.36 6.06 7.35
CA ARG A 200 0.40 5.16 8.49
C ARG A 200 -0.67 5.56 9.50
N LEU A 201 -1.68 4.71 9.64
CA LEU A 201 -2.76 4.87 10.60
C LEU A 201 -2.63 3.82 11.69
N GLU A 202 -2.78 4.21 12.95
CA GLU A 202 -2.90 3.27 14.07
C GLU A 202 -4.24 3.48 14.75
N ILE A 203 -5.04 2.41 14.77
CA ILE A 203 -6.43 2.47 15.20
C ILE A 203 -6.67 1.39 16.26
N GLY A 204 -7.28 1.81 17.37
CA GLY A 204 -7.81 0.97 18.43
C GLY A 204 -9.30 0.72 18.21
N VAL A 205 -9.72 -0.53 18.35
CA VAL A 205 -11.14 -0.92 18.38
C VAL A 205 -11.39 -1.61 19.72
N PRO A 206 -12.36 -1.16 20.54
CA PRO A 206 -12.63 -1.80 21.82
C PRO A 206 -13.17 -3.23 21.64
N ALA A 207 -12.94 -4.06 22.64
CA ALA A 207 -13.46 -5.43 22.66
C ALA A 207 -14.98 -5.45 22.90
N GLY A 208 -15.65 -6.48 22.39
CA GLY A 208 -17.07 -6.73 22.67
C GLY A 208 -18.07 -5.97 21.78
N GLN A 209 -17.60 -5.12 20.85
CA GLN A 209 -18.49 -4.53 19.85
C GLN A 209 -18.96 -5.58 18.85
N THR A 210 -20.25 -5.59 18.54
CA THR A 210 -20.85 -6.47 17.53
C THR A 210 -20.96 -5.85 16.13
N PRO A 211 -21.19 -4.52 15.94
CA PRO A 211 -21.34 -3.95 14.61
C PRO A 211 -20.08 -4.14 13.74
N PRO A 212 -20.20 -4.74 12.54
CA PRO A 212 -19.07 -5.00 11.66
C PRO A 212 -18.80 -3.86 10.66
N ALA A 213 -19.04 -2.59 11.01
CA ALA A 213 -18.82 -1.48 10.11
C ALA A 213 -17.36 -1.43 9.63
N ILE A 214 -17.14 -1.31 8.33
CA ILE A 214 -15.79 -1.34 7.75
C ILE A 214 -15.14 0.03 7.90
N LEU A 215 -13.90 0.04 8.38
CA LEU A 215 -13.10 1.24 8.46
C LEU A 215 -12.52 1.62 7.10
N HIS A 216 -12.49 2.92 6.83
CA HIS A 216 -12.05 3.58 5.61
C HIS A 216 -11.17 4.80 5.95
N ALA A 217 -10.33 5.17 4.99
CA ALA A 217 -9.64 6.44 4.97
C ALA A 217 -10.05 7.22 3.72
N ILE A 218 -10.33 8.50 3.86
CA ILE A 218 -10.63 9.42 2.77
C ILE A 218 -9.59 10.53 2.79
N VAL A 219 -9.01 10.84 1.65
CA VAL A 219 -8.12 11.97 1.44
C VAL A 219 -8.88 13.05 0.69
N HIS A 220 -8.87 14.26 1.22
CA HIS A 220 -9.46 15.44 0.62
C HIS A 220 -8.38 16.36 0.06
N THR A 221 -8.61 16.89 -1.14
CA THR A 221 -7.71 17.82 -1.81
C THR A 221 -8.32 19.22 -1.96
N ALA A 222 -7.47 20.23 -2.11
CA ALA A 222 -7.87 21.64 -2.18
C ALA A 222 -8.82 21.96 -3.36
N ASP A 223 -8.78 21.18 -4.43
CA ASP A 223 -9.68 21.24 -5.59
C ASP A 223 -11.05 20.58 -5.34
N GLY A 224 -11.32 20.13 -4.10
CA GLY A 224 -12.54 19.45 -3.70
C GLY A 224 -12.58 17.95 -4.00
N GLY A 225 -11.48 17.37 -4.50
CA GLY A 225 -11.36 15.93 -4.70
C GLY A 225 -11.48 15.13 -3.41
N GLN A 226 -12.07 13.94 -3.52
CA GLN A 226 -12.20 12.97 -2.43
C GLN A 226 -11.76 11.61 -2.93
N TYR A 227 -10.82 11.00 -2.22
CA TYR A 227 -10.23 9.71 -2.61
C TYR A 227 -10.31 8.74 -1.43
N LEU A 228 -10.85 7.56 -1.67
CA LEU A 228 -11.21 6.58 -0.65
C LEU A 228 -10.34 5.32 -0.75
N THR A 229 -10.01 4.74 0.39
CA THR A 229 -9.59 3.34 0.51
C THR A 229 -10.21 2.68 1.73
N SER A 230 -10.48 1.39 1.68
CA SER A 230 -10.79 0.58 2.87
C SER A 230 -9.54 0.33 3.70
N LEU A 231 -9.65 0.14 5.02
CA LEU A 231 -8.57 -0.38 5.86
C LEU A 231 -8.61 -1.92 5.96
N GLY A 232 -9.60 -2.58 5.36
CA GLY A 232 -9.77 -4.03 5.42
C GLY A 232 -10.02 -4.53 6.85
N ARG A 233 -10.61 -3.68 7.71
CA ARG A 233 -10.85 -3.96 9.13
C ARG A 233 -12.24 -3.49 9.51
N ALA A 234 -12.96 -4.33 10.24
CA ALA A 234 -14.27 -4.02 10.82
C ALA A 234 -14.16 -3.49 12.26
N THR A 235 -15.19 -2.78 12.71
CA THR A 235 -15.31 -2.23 14.08
C THR A 235 -15.62 -3.28 15.16
N ASN A 236 -15.80 -4.55 14.78
CA ASN A 236 -15.88 -5.69 15.71
C ASN A 236 -14.57 -6.51 15.80
N ASP A 237 -13.54 -6.13 15.05
CA ASP A 237 -12.20 -6.72 15.11
C ASP A 237 -11.34 -5.94 16.11
N ALA A 238 -11.41 -6.34 17.38
CA ALA A 238 -10.86 -5.62 18.53
C ALA A 238 -9.31 -5.49 18.54
N GLY A 239 -8.82 -4.57 19.37
CA GLY A 239 -7.39 -4.34 19.63
C GLY A 239 -6.80 -3.18 18.83
N TRP A 240 -5.48 -3.01 18.89
CA TRP A 240 -4.77 -1.98 18.13
C TRP A 240 -4.16 -2.55 16.85
N ARG A 241 -4.27 -1.81 15.75
CA ARG A 241 -3.67 -2.19 14.47
C ARG A 241 -3.08 -0.99 13.76
N VAL A 242 -1.85 -1.17 13.29
CA VAL A 242 -1.21 -0.26 12.34
C VAL A 242 -1.51 -0.72 10.91
N SER A 243 -2.11 0.18 10.14
CA SER A 243 -2.36 0.07 8.70
C SER A 243 -1.40 0.96 7.94
N LEU A 244 -0.77 0.42 6.90
CA LEU A 244 0.06 1.18 5.96
C LEU A 244 -0.68 1.21 4.63
N LEU A 245 -1.07 2.40 4.19
CA LEU A 245 -1.93 2.65 3.04
C LEU A 245 -1.12 3.39 1.97
N PRO A 246 -0.57 2.70 0.97
CA PRO A 246 0.11 3.35 -0.15
C PRO A 246 -0.82 4.31 -0.87
N TRP A 247 -0.30 5.45 -1.34
CA TRP A 247 -1.11 6.45 -2.04
C TRP A 247 -1.80 5.91 -3.29
N SER A 248 -1.16 4.96 -3.98
CA SER A 248 -1.70 4.27 -5.16
C SER A 248 -2.97 3.46 -4.90
N ARG A 249 -3.33 3.24 -3.63
CA ARG A 249 -4.56 2.55 -3.24
C ARG A 249 -5.79 3.46 -3.20
N PHE A 250 -5.58 4.77 -3.07
CA PHE A 250 -6.68 5.73 -2.99
C PHE A 250 -7.29 5.93 -4.38
N ALA A 251 -8.55 5.55 -4.51
CA ALA A 251 -9.32 5.77 -5.73
C ALA A 251 -10.30 6.92 -5.52
N ARG A 252 -10.62 7.66 -6.58
CA ARG A 252 -11.65 8.71 -6.52
C ARG A 252 -12.95 8.12 -5.98
N ALA A 253 -13.50 8.74 -4.93
CA ALA A 253 -14.73 8.28 -4.32
C ALA A 253 -15.90 8.42 -5.31
N GLY A 254 -16.81 7.44 -5.34
CA GLY A 254 -17.91 7.43 -6.32
C GLY A 254 -18.88 8.61 -6.19
N TRP A 255 -18.91 9.27 -5.03
CA TRP A 255 -19.72 10.47 -4.76
C TRP A 255 -18.96 11.78 -4.97
N ALA A 256 -17.68 11.75 -5.34
CA ALA A 256 -16.89 12.96 -5.54
C ALA A 256 -17.42 13.75 -6.76
N THR A 257 -17.82 15.00 -6.54
CA THR A 257 -18.32 15.90 -7.61
C THR A 257 -17.25 16.83 -8.16
N ALA A 258 -16.09 16.90 -7.51
CA ALA A 258 -14.95 17.73 -7.89
C ALA A 258 -13.63 16.92 -7.84
N GLY A 259 -12.53 17.58 -8.19
CA GLY A 259 -11.18 17.01 -8.24
C GLY A 259 -10.89 16.10 -9.43
N ALA A 260 -9.59 15.87 -9.64
CA ALA A 260 -9.08 15.00 -10.71
C ALA A 260 -9.40 13.50 -10.48
N ASP A 261 -9.17 12.68 -11.51
CA ASP A 261 -9.32 11.22 -11.42
C ASP A 261 -8.26 10.57 -10.52
N GLN A 262 -7.08 11.18 -10.45
CA GLN A 262 -5.96 10.72 -9.63
C GLN A 262 -5.69 11.69 -8.49
N LEU A 263 -5.35 11.13 -7.33
CA LEU A 263 -5.00 11.88 -6.13
C LEU A 263 -3.74 12.73 -6.37
N ASP A 264 -3.89 14.05 -6.36
CA ASP A 264 -2.76 14.99 -6.33
C ASP A 264 -2.27 15.23 -4.90
N LEU A 265 -1.16 14.59 -4.56
CA LEU A 265 -0.55 14.64 -3.24
C LEU A 265 0.00 16.02 -2.85
N ARG A 266 0.11 16.97 -3.79
CA ARG A 266 0.55 18.35 -3.51
C ARG A 266 -0.54 19.21 -2.87
N GLN A 267 -1.79 18.73 -2.91
CA GLN A 267 -2.97 19.51 -2.57
C GLN A 267 -3.77 18.92 -1.40
N VAL A 268 -3.20 17.99 -0.63
CA VAL A 268 -3.91 17.33 0.47
C VAL A 268 -4.19 18.34 1.58
N THR A 269 -5.45 18.44 1.99
CA THR A 269 -5.92 19.38 3.01
C THR A 269 -6.49 18.69 4.25
N GLN A 270 -7.04 17.50 4.08
CA GLN A 270 -7.72 16.78 5.15
C GLN A 270 -7.66 15.27 4.92
N ILE A 271 -7.60 14.52 6.02
CA ILE A 271 -7.74 13.08 6.04
C ILE A 271 -8.92 12.75 6.93
N ASN A 272 -9.83 11.91 6.47
CA ASN A 272 -10.93 11.39 7.26
C ASN A 272 -10.72 9.90 7.51
N VAL A 273 -10.94 9.44 8.75
CA VAL A 273 -10.79 8.02 9.10
C VAL A 273 -11.96 7.56 9.96
N GLY A 274 -12.61 6.49 9.57
CA GLY A 274 -13.83 6.01 10.23
C GLY A 274 -14.60 5.07 9.34
N TRP A 275 -15.92 5.00 9.46
CA TRP A 275 -16.76 4.07 8.72
C TRP A 275 -17.90 4.81 8.02
N GLY A 276 -18.40 4.25 6.91
CA GLY A 276 -19.52 4.78 6.13
C GLY A 276 -20.08 3.73 5.16
N GLY A 277 -21.28 3.95 4.62
CA GLY A 277 -21.98 2.92 3.83
C GLY A 277 -22.57 1.81 4.71
N TYR A 278 -22.70 2.03 6.02
CA TYR A 278 -23.15 1.03 6.98
C TYR A 278 -24.66 1.15 7.20
N LEU A 279 -25.38 0.05 7.01
CA LEU A 279 -26.83 -0.05 7.24
C LEU A 279 -27.07 -0.66 8.63
N GLY A 280 -26.88 0.15 9.66
CA GLY A 280 -26.97 -0.27 11.05
C GLY A 280 -28.40 -0.45 11.57
N THR A 281 -28.48 -0.71 12.86
CA THR A 281 -29.72 -0.74 13.65
C THR A 281 -29.74 0.43 14.63
N ALA A 282 -30.87 1.09 14.79
CA ALA A 282 -31.04 2.15 15.79
C ALA A 282 -30.64 1.66 17.19
N GLY A 283 -29.86 2.47 17.90
CA GLY A 283 -29.27 2.17 19.20
C GLY A 283 -27.92 1.45 19.16
N GLU A 284 -27.44 1.04 17.97
CA GLU A 284 -26.09 0.48 17.85
C GLU A 284 -25.02 1.52 18.20
N GLN A 285 -24.07 1.08 19.02
CA GLN A 285 -22.92 1.88 19.44
C GLN A 285 -21.68 1.38 18.70
N ILE A 286 -20.97 2.30 18.05
CA ILE A 286 -19.76 2.02 17.28
C ILE A 286 -18.67 2.98 17.70
N GLU A 287 -17.56 2.43 18.15
CA GLU A 287 -16.42 3.17 18.66
C GLU A 287 -15.11 2.74 18.01
N TYR A 288 -14.22 3.71 17.86
CA TYR A 288 -12.83 3.50 17.49
C TYR A 288 -11.96 4.63 18.05
N THR A 289 -10.68 4.34 18.23
CA THR A 289 -9.68 5.32 18.66
C THR A 289 -8.63 5.46 17.56
N ILE A 290 -8.31 6.69 17.17
CA ILE A 290 -7.27 6.96 16.18
C ILE A 290 -6.10 7.68 16.84
N ALA A 291 -4.89 7.17 16.62
CA ALA A 291 -3.65 7.87 16.93
C ALA A 291 -3.36 8.97 15.90
N ALA A 292 -2.66 10.02 16.29
CA ALA A 292 -2.19 11.08 15.39
C ALA A 292 -1.54 10.46 14.14
N PRO A 293 -2.04 10.76 12.92
CA PRO A 293 -1.64 10.04 11.73
C PRO A 293 -0.21 10.40 11.34
N GLN A 294 0.44 9.47 10.66
CA GLN A 294 1.77 9.64 10.10
C GLN A 294 1.73 9.38 8.60
N VAL A 295 2.73 9.88 7.89
CA VAL A 295 3.11 9.41 6.56
C VAL A 295 4.35 8.55 6.66
N PHE A 296 4.52 7.61 5.74
CA PHE A 296 5.74 6.82 5.63
C PHE A 296 6.44 7.08 4.30
N GLN A 297 7.77 7.10 4.32
CA GLN A 297 8.60 7.05 3.12
C GLN A 297 9.17 5.65 3.00
N LEU A 298 8.96 4.99 1.87
CA LEU A 298 9.54 3.66 1.66
C LEU A 298 11.06 3.77 1.62
N ALA A 299 11.73 2.78 2.21
CA ALA A 299 13.16 2.61 1.98
C ALA A 299 13.43 2.44 0.46
N PRO A 300 14.49 3.06 -0.08
CA PRO A 300 14.86 2.95 -1.49
C PRO A 300 15.13 1.50 -1.91
#